data_AF-A0A349JTD0-F1
#
_entry.id   AF-A0A349JTD0-F1
#
_cell.length_a   1.000
_cell.length_b   1.000
_cell.length_c   1.000
_cell.angle_alpha   90.00
_cell.angle_beta   90.00
_cell.angle_gamma   90.00
#
_symmetry.space_group_name_H-M   'P 1'
#
loop_
_entity.id
_entity.type
_entity.pdbx_description
1 polymer ?
#
loop_
_entity_poly.entity_id
_entity_poly.type
_entity_poly.pdbx_seq_one_letter_code
_entity_poly.pdbx_strand_id
1 'polypeptide(L)'
;MTLVTDQDRGETEEWHMATFLAHIKVHEGREAEFEILARDLFASTHTSEEQVVRYEYWRGAKPSTYYTHASFDDYLGFLEHQVSSHHERLAADLRDVIADLRIEWVDPVGGASTLTTTDHQEPPATAGELATAYAERMPANPAAWWLALRTAGGEAEWDVQTEVL
;
A
#
# COMPACT_ATOMS: atom_id res chain seq x y z
N MET A 1 -7.93 -22.24 1.83
CA MET A 1 -7.87 -20.77 1.84
C MET A 1 -9.19 -20.31 2.43
N THR A 2 -9.23 -20.18 3.75
CA THR A 2 -10.44 -19.80 4.48
C THR A 2 -10.48 -18.28 4.47
N LEU A 3 -11.53 -17.71 3.88
CA LEU A 3 -11.80 -16.28 3.98
C LEU A 3 -12.10 -15.98 5.45
N VAL A 4 -11.19 -15.26 6.12
CA VAL A 4 -11.49 -14.65 7.41
C VAL A 4 -12.51 -13.55 7.11
N THR A 5 -13.76 -13.81 7.44
CA THR A 5 -14.81 -12.81 7.39
C THR A 5 -14.66 -11.84 8.55
N ASP A 6 -15.13 -10.62 8.37
CA ASP A 6 -15.08 -9.52 9.37
C ASP A 6 -15.57 -9.94 10.78
N GLN A 7 -16.44 -10.95 10.85
CA GLN A 7 -17.01 -11.47 12.10
C GLN A 7 -16.03 -12.23 13.02
N ASP A 8 -14.85 -12.62 12.54
CA ASP A 8 -13.86 -13.36 13.35
C ASP A 8 -12.86 -12.45 14.09
N ARG A 9 -12.93 -11.12 13.89
CA ARG A 9 -11.98 -10.16 14.48
C ARG A 9 -12.68 -9.34 15.56
N GLY A 10 -12.21 -9.45 16.80
CA GLY A 10 -12.88 -8.91 18.00
C GLY A 10 -13.25 -7.42 17.90
N GLU A 11 -14.47 -7.11 18.33
CA GLU A 11 -15.01 -5.76 18.50
C GLU A 11 -14.20 -5.01 19.58
N THR A 12 -13.22 -4.16 19.20
CA THR A 12 -12.83 -2.91 19.90
C THR A 12 -11.55 -2.22 19.38
N GLU A 13 -10.79 -2.79 18.45
CA GLU A 13 -9.68 -2.03 17.84
C GLU A 13 -10.13 -1.40 16.52
N GLU A 14 -10.01 -0.07 16.41
CA GLU A 14 -10.10 0.60 15.11
C GLU A 14 -8.93 0.11 14.26
N TRP A 15 -9.22 -0.76 13.30
CA TRP A 15 -8.22 -1.29 12.39
C TRP A 15 -7.92 -0.25 11.33
N HIS A 16 -6.67 0.19 11.31
CA HIS A 16 -6.17 1.11 10.30
C HIS A 16 -5.10 0.40 9.48
N MET A 17 -5.25 0.44 8.17
CA MET A 17 -4.31 -0.17 7.23
C MET A 17 -3.20 0.82 6.86
N ALA A 18 -2.22 0.32 6.12
CA ALA A 18 -1.34 1.16 5.33
C ALA A 18 -1.51 0.81 3.85
N THR A 19 -2.12 1.71 3.07
CA THR A 19 -2.30 1.52 1.63
C THR A 19 -1.59 2.60 0.83
N PHE A 20 -0.80 2.18 -0.17
CA PHE A 20 -0.09 3.09 -1.06
C PHE A 20 -0.14 2.66 -2.52
N LEU A 21 0.12 3.65 -3.40
CA LEU A 21 0.50 3.49 -4.79
C LEU A 21 1.97 3.85 -4.96
N ALA A 22 2.81 2.91 -5.38
CA ALA A 22 4.14 3.23 -5.87
C ALA A 22 4.03 3.64 -7.33
N HIS A 23 4.61 4.79 -7.67
CA HIS A 23 4.83 5.24 -9.03
C HIS A 23 6.28 4.98 -9.36
N ILE A 24 6.52 4.11 -10.34
CA ILE A 24 7.85 3.60 -10.65
C ILE A 24 8.19 3.98 -12.09
N LYS A 25 9.34 4.64 -12.28
CA LYS A 25 9.98 4.79 -13.58
C LYS A 25 11.18 3.86 -13.62
N VAL A 26 11.22 2.99 -14.62
CA VAL A 26 12.37 2.11 -14.90
C VAL A 26 13.27 2.78 -15.94
N HIS A 27 14.58 2.54 -15.86
CA HIS A 27 15.52 2.94 -16.90
C HIS A 27 15.13 2.31 -18.25
N GLU A 28 15.16 3.09 -19.33
CA GLU A 28 14.83 2.59 -20.66
C GLU A 28 15.73 1.41 -21.05
N GLY A 29 15.13 0.31 -21.53
CA GLY A 29 15.83 -0.92 -21.90
C GLY A 29 16.02 -1.91 -20.73
N ARG A 30 15.61 -1.56 -19.51
CA ARG A 30 15.74 -2.38 -18.30
C ARG A 30 14.40 -2.95 -17.83
N GLU A 31 13.32 -2.76 -18.59
CA GLU A 31 11.96 -3.18 -18.25
C GLU A 31 11.84 -4.69 -18.01
N ALA A 32 12.49 -5.49 -18.86
CA ALA A 32 12.45 -6.95 -18.73
C ALA A 32 13.13 -7.44 -17.44
N GLU A 33 14.24 -6.80 -17.05
CA GLU A 33 14.98 -7.08 -15.83
C GLU A 33 14.16 -6.67 -14.60
N PHE A 34 13.59 -5.46 -14.62
CA PHE A 34 12.67 -5.01 -13.59
C PHE A 34 11.49 -5.99 -13.39
N GLU A 35 10.89 -6.48 -14.47
CA GLU A 35 9.76 -7.40 -14.35
C GLU A 35 10.14 -8.78 -13.79
N ILE A 36 11.38 -9.23 -13.96
CA ILE A 36 11.88 -10.43 -13.27
C ILE A 36 11.95 -10.15 -11.76
N LEU A 37 12.62 -9.07 -11.37
CA LEU A 37 12.77 -8.67 -9.96
C LEU A 37 11.41 -8.43 -9.29
N ALA A 38 10.46 -7.79 -9.98
CA ALA A 38 9.12 -7.52 -9.48
C ALA A 38 8.33 -8.82 -9.23
N ARG A 39 8.45 -9.82 -10.12
CA ARG A 39 7.84 -11.15 -9.90
C ARG A 39 8.47 -11.89 -8.73
N ASP A 40 9.78 -11.80 -8.57
CA ASP A 40 10.49 -12.46 -7.47
C ASP A 40 10.15 -11.83 -6.12
N LEU A 41 10.06 -10.50 -6.07
CA LEU A 41 9.62 -9.77 -4.88
C LEU A 41 8.16 -10.09 -4.56
N PHE A 42 7.26 -10.01 -5.55
CA PHE A 42 5.85 -10.39 -5.39
C PHE A 42 5.69 -11.81 -4.83
N ALA A 43 6.39 -12.80 -5.39
CA ALA A 43 6.30 -14.18 -4.94
C ALA A 43 6.84 -14.36 -3.52
N SER A 44 7.96 -13.70 -3.19
CA SER A 44 8.57 -13.76 -1.86
C SER A 44 7.65 -13.16 -0.80
N THR A 45 7.10 -11.98 -1.07
CA THR A 45 6.16 -11.27 -0.19
C THR A 45 4.94 -12.13 0.12
N HIS A 46 4.21 -12.62 -0.89
CA HIS A 46 3.01 -13.44 -0.65
C HIS A 46 3.28 -14.81 -0.02
N THR A 47 4.51 -15.31 -0.09
CA THR A 47 4.88 -16.59 0.54
C THR A 47 5.29 -16.42 2.00
N SER A 48 5.80 -15.24 2.39
CA SER A 48 6.49 -15.06 3.67
C SER A 48 5.97 -13.94 4.56
N GLU A 49 5.06 -13.09 4.06
CA GLU A 49 4.51 -11.95 4.78
C GLU A 49 3.01 -12.15 5.00
N GLU A 50 2.62 -12.36 6.26
CA GLU A 50 1.22 -12.57 6.63
C GLU A 50 0.44 -11.25 6.71
N GLN A 51 1.15 -10.14 6.93
CA GLN A 51 0.60 -8.79 7.08
C GLN A 51 0.20 -8.14 5.75
N VAL A 52 0.47 -8.78 4.62
CA VAL A 52 0.21 -8.23 3.28
C VAL A 52 -1.21 -8.59 2.84
N VAL A 53 -2.03 -7.57 2.61
CA VAL A 53 -3.41 -7.74 2.14
C VAL A 53 -3.54 -7.61 0.63
N ARG A 54 -2.81 -6.66 0.03
CA ARG A 54 -2.68 -6.51 -1.43
C ARG A 54 -1.25 -6.18 -1.77
N TYR A 55 -0.74 -6.72 -2.87
CA TYR A 55 0.56 -6.33 -3.41
C TYR A 55 0.65 -6.69 -4.89
N GLU A 56 0.44 -5.73 -5.77
CA GLU A 56 0.25 -6.01 -7.20
C GLU A 56 1.04 -5.05 -8.07
N TYR A 57 1.64 -5.55 -9.15
CA TYR A 57 2.38 -4.74 -10.13
C TYR A 57 1.59 -4.56 -11.42
N TRP A 58 1.64 -3.34 -11.96
CA TRP A 58 0.95 -2.94 -13.18
C TRP A 58 1.89 -2.20 -14.10
N ARG A 59 1.80 -2.45 -15.41
CA ARG A 59 2.43 -1.59 -16.43
C ARG A 59 1.59 -0.33 -16.61
N GLY A 60 2.24 0.82 -16.64
CA GLY A 60 1.60 2.08 -17.00
C GLY A 60 1.45 2.25 -18.50
N ALA A 61 0.57 3.18 -18.90
CA ALA A 61 0.35 3.50 -20.32
C ALA A 61 1.56 4.19 -20.97
N LYS A 62 2.42 4.84 -20.18
CA LYS A 62 3.65 5.48 -20.68
C LYS A 62 4.82 4.48 -20.67
N PRO A 63 5.77 4.57 -21.62
CA PRO A 63 6.94 3.70 -21.64
C PRO A 63 7.71 3.71 -20.32
N SER A 64 8.16 2.53 -19.89
CA SER A 64 8.95 2.30 -18.68
C SER A 64 8.29 2.82 -17.39
N THR A 65 6.97 3.00 -17.37
CA THR A 65 6.23 3.35 -16.15
C THR A 65 5.52 2.14 -15.61
N TYR A 66 5.55 1.99 -14.29
CA TYR A 66 4.92 0.90 -13.56
C TYR A 66 4.25 1.44 -12.30
N TYR A 67 3.29 0.69 -11.80
CA TYR A 67 2.60 0.98 -10.56
C TYR A 67 2.60 -0.24 -9.65
N THR A 68 2.77 -0.02 -8.35
CA THR A 68 2.47 -1.02 -7.34
C THR A 68 1.31 -0.54 -6.49
N HIS A 69 0.28 -1.36 -6.32
CA HIS A 69 -0.75 -1.12 -5.31
C HIS A 69 -0.51 -2.10 -4.17
N ALA A 70 -0.26 -1.55 -2.98
CA ALA A 70 0.10 -2.33 -1.80
C ALA A 70 -0.77 -1.91 -0.61
N SER A 71 -1.23 -2.90 0.15
CA SER A 71 -2.00 -2.73 1.37
C SER A 71 -1.49 -3.70 2.43
N PHE A 72 -1.26 -3.21 3.63
CA PHE A 72 -0.82 -3.97 4.79
C PHE A 72 -1.86 -3.85 5.90
N ASP A 73 -1.91 -4.85 6.79
CA ASP A 73 -2.80 -4.85 7.94
C ASP A 73 -2.73 -3.55 8.73
N ASP A 74 -1.52 -2.99 8.87
CA ASP A 74 -1.27 -1.67 9.45
C ASP A 74 0.06 -1.05 8.95
N TYR A 75 0.42 0.13 9.47
CA TYR A 75 1.66 0.83 9.11
C TYR A 75 2.92 0.12 9.61
N LEU A 76 2.84 -0.58 10.74
CA LEU A 76 3.96 -1.37 11.23
C LEU A 76 4.23 -2.56 10.30
N GLY A 77 3.19 -3.20 9.77
CA GLY A 77 3.29 -4.24 8.75
C GLY A 77 3.95 -3.74 7.46
N PHE A 78 3.67 -2.49 7.05
CA PHE A 78 4.42 -1.84 5.98
C PHE A 78 5.91 -1.68 6.31
N LEU A 79 6.27 -1.26 7.53
CA LEU A 79 7.67 -1.14 7.92
C LEU A 79 8.37 -2.50 7.95
N GLU A 80 7.69 -3.55 8.44
CA GLU A 80 8.18 -4.93 8.41
C GLU A 80 8.47 -5.40 6.98
N HIS A 81 7.60 -5.06 6.03
CA HIS A 81 7.85 -5.30 4.61
C HIS A 81 9.11 -4.59 4.11
N GLN A 82 9.28 -3.29 4.43
CA GLN A 82 10.44 -2.50 3.97
C GLN A 82 11.79 -3.05 4.46
N VAL A 83 11.81 -3.65 5.65
CA VAL A 83 13.02 -4.18 6.29
C VAL A 83 13.13 -5.71 6.20
N SER A 84 12.26 -6.36 5.42
CA SER A 84 12.28 -7.80 5.28
C SER A 84 13.56 -8.27 4.60
N SER A 85 14.06 -9.45 4.98
CA SER A 85 15.33 -9.97 4.44
C SER A 85 15.33 -10.16 2.92
N HIS A 86 14.18 -10.48 2.33
CA HIS A 86 14.05 -10.62 0.88
C HIS A 86 13.92 -9.26 0.19
N HIS A 87 13.28 -8.28 0.83
CA HIS A 87 13.24 -6.90 0.35
C HIS A 87 14.65 -6.31 0.36
N GLU A 88 15.40 -6.44 1.46
CA GLU A 88 16.79 -5.97 1.54
C GLU A 88 17.69 -6.60 0.47
N ARG A 89 17.57 -7.91 0.24
CA ARG A 89 18.34 -8.64 -0.77
C ARG A 89 18.07 -8.11 -2.19
N LEU A 90 16.80 -7.90 -2.53
CA LEU A 90 16.39 -7.44 -3.87
C LEU A 90 16.48 -5.92 -4.04
N ALA A 91 16.55 -5.16 -2.94
CA ALA A 91 16.53 -3.70 -2.98
C ALA A 91 17.73 -3.10 -3.71
N ALA A 92 18.90 -3.76 -3.70
CA ALA A 92 20.04 -3.31 -4.48
C ALA A 92 19.75 -3.42 -5.99
N ASP A 93 19.33 -4.60 -6.45
CA ASP A 93 19.03 -4.85 -7.87
C ASP A 93 17.86 -3.98 -8.37
N LEU A 94 16.82 -3.80 -7.54
CA LEU A 94 15.71 -2.90 -7.85
C LEU A 94 16.17 -1.44 -7.98
N ARG A 95 17.06 -0.97 -7.09
CA ARG A 95 17.62 0.39 -7.17
C ARG A 95 18.43 0.61 -8.46
N ASP A 96 19.05 -0.43 -9.00
CA ASP A 96 19.86 -0.34 -10.23
C ASP A 96 19.02 -0.30 -11.52
N VAL A 97 17.75 -0.71 -11.47
CA VAL A 97 16.83 -0.68 -12.61
C VAL A 97 15.80 0.46 -12.53
N ILE A 98 15.51 0.93 -11.31
CA ILE A 98 14.54 2.01 -11.06
C ILE A 98 15.23 3.37 -11.21
N ALA A 99 14.73 4.18 -12.15
CA ALA A 99 15.18 5.55 -12.38
C ALA A 99 14.50 6.57 -11.45
N ASP A 100 13.25 6.32 -11.07
CA ASP A 100 12.48 7.17 -10.14
C ASP A 100 11.43 6.34 -9.41
N LEU A 101 11.23 6.63 -8.13
CA LEU A 101 10.25 5.98 -7.26
C LEU A 101 9.58 7.02 -6.38
N ARG A 102 8.25 7.07 -6.44
CA ARG A 102 7.43 7.88 -5.55
C ARG A 102 6.36 7.02 -4.89
N ILE A 103 6.32 7.03 -3.57
CA ILE A 103 5.22 6.45 -2.79
C ILE A 103 4.14 7.50 -2.61
N GLU A 104 2.91 7.15 -2.95
CA GLU A 104 1.71 7.95 -2.72
C GLU A 104 0.77 7.18 -1.80
N TRP A 105 0.61 7.65 -0.57
CA TRP A 105 -0.41 7.12 0.34
C TRP A 105 -1.79 7.40 -0.21
N VAL A 106 -2.71 6.45 -0.05
CA VAL A 106 -4.09 6.58 -0.52
C VAL A 106 -5.05 6.10 0.55
N ASP A 107 -6.19 6.78 0.66
CA ASP A 107 -7.30 6.39 1.54
C ASP A 107 -8.43 5.80 0.71
N PRO A 108 -9.00 4.65 1.08
CA PRO A 108 -10.13 4.09 0.36
C PRO A 108 -11.36 5.01 0.48
N VAL A 109 -12.08 5.14 -0.63
CA VAL A 109 -13.44 5.69 -0.58
C VAL A 109 -14.36 4.63 0.05
N GLY A 110 -15.00 4.97 1.16
CA GLY A 110 -15.90 4.08 1.89
C GLY A 110 -16.98 3.49 0.97
N GLY A 111 -17.19 2.16 1.06
CA GLY A 111 -18.13 1.43 0.22
C GLY A 111 -17.66 1.12 -1.20
N ALA A 112 -16.57 1.74 -1.68
CA ALA A 112 -15.98 1.48 -3.00
C ALA A 112 -14.72 0.58 -2.94
N SER A 113 -14.24 0.26 -1.74
CA SER A 113 -13.15 -0.67 -1.48
C SER A 113 -13.49 -1.54 -0.27
N THR A 114 -12.95 -2.77 -0.25
CA THR A 114 -13.03 -3.67 0.91
C THR A 114 -11.94 -3.41 1.94
N LEU A 115 -11.09 -2.40 1.73
CA LEU A 115 -10.01 -2.02 2.64
C LEU A 115 -10.52 -0.98 3.63
N THR A 116 -10.01 -1.02 4.87
CA THR A 116 -10.22 0.03 5.87
C THR A 116 -9.26 1.21 5.64
N THR A 117 -9.49 2.31 6.35
CA THR A 117 -8.79 3.57 6.20
C THR A 117 -7.28 3.44 6.40
N THR A 118 -6.51 4.28 5.68
CA THR A 118 -5.05 4.34 5.84
C THR A 118 -4.69 5.29 6.97
N ASP A 119 -3.93 4.83 7.97
CA ASP A 119 -3.43 5.70 9.04
C ASP A 119 -1.99 5.37 9.43
N HIS A 120 -1.33 6.35 10.05
CA HIS A 120 0.04 6.22 10.52
C HIS A 120 0.09 5.69 11.95
N GLN A 121 1.08 4.84 12.24
CA GLN A 121 1.44 4.45 13.59
C GLN A 121 2.89 4.87 13.86
N GLU A 122 3.15 5.36 15.06
CA GLU A 122 4.53 5.59 15.48
C GLU A 122 5.26 4.25 15.66
N PRO A 123 6.44 4.06 15.06
CA PRO A 123 7.23 2.86 15.31
C PRO A 123 7.54 2.73 16.81
N PRO A 124 7.50 1.51 17.38
CA PRO A 124 7.91 1.32 18.77
C PRO A 124 9.38 1.71 18.95
N ALA A 125 9.78 2.10 20.17
CA ALA A 125 11.18 2.44 20.47
C ALA A 125 12.16 1.27 20.22
N THR A 126 11.64 0.04 20.12
CA THR A 126 12.40 -1.17 19.78
C THR A 126 12.54 -1.39 18.27
N ALA A 127 11.97 -0.53 17.43
CA ALA A 127 12.17 -0.55 15.99
C ALA A 127 13.66 -0.34 15.69
N GLY A 128 14.23 -1.21 14.85
CA GLY A 128 15.63 -1.09 14.43
C GLY A 128 15.88 0.19 13.63
N GLU A 129 17.14 0.61 13.52
CA GLU A 129 17.53 1.87 12.86
C GLU A 129 16.96 2.02 11.45
N LEU A 130 16.91 0.93 10.67
CA LEU A 130 16.39 0.96 9.31
C LEU A 130 14.88 1.22 9.26
N ALA A 131 14.10 0.60 10.15
CA ALA A 131 12.66 0.82 10.23
C ALA A 131 12.35 2.26 10.66
N THR A 132 13.09 2.79 11.64
CA THR A 132 12.99 4.20 12.05
C THR A 132 13.29 5.14 10.89
N ALA A 133 14.35 4.87 10.13
CA ALA A 133 14.75 5.70 9.01
C ALA A 133 13.75 5.64 7.83
N TYR A 134 13.04 4.53 7.64
CA TYR A 134 11.92 4.46 6.70
C TYR A 134 10.71 5.24 7.21
N ALA A 135 10.42 5.16 8.51
CA ALA A 135 9.28 5.85 9.08
C ALA A 135 9.37 7.37 8.95
N GLU A 136 10.57 7.94 9.10
CA GLU A 136 10.83 9.36 8.89
C GLU A 136 10.65 9.79 7.42
N ARG A 137 10.97 8.91 6.46
CA ARG A 137 10.95 9.22 5.02
C ARG A 137 9.59 8.96 4.37
N MET A 138 8.84 8.02 4.91
CA MET A 138 7.60 7.52 4.32
C MET A 138 6.44 7.50 5.35
N PRO A 139 6.13 8.61 6.03
CA PRO A 139 5.04 8.60 6.99
C PRO A 139 3.68 8.49 6.28
N ALA A 140 2.86 7.52 6.67
CA ALA A 140 1.50 7.29 6.16
C ALA A 140 0.46 8.26 6.74
N ASN A 141 0.81 9.54 6.84
CA ASN A 141 -0.05 10.54 7.46
C ASN A 141 -1.31 10.79 6.63
N PRO A 142 -2.52 10.61 7.19
CA PRO A 142 -3.76 10.91 6.49
C PRO A 142 -3.81 12.37 6.03
N ALA A 143 -4.21 12.60 4.77
CA ALA A 143 -4.46 13.96 4.32
C ALA A 143 -5.70 14.54 5.04
N ALA A 144 -5.63 15.81 5.45
CA ALA A 144 -6.72 16.46 6.19
C ALA A 144 -8.07 16.40 5.47
N TRP A 145 -8.06 16.42 4.13
CA TRP A 145 -9.29 16.33 3.34
C TRP A 145 -9.90 14.93 3.31
N TRP A 146 -9.10 13.87 3.52
CA TRP A 146 -9.62 12.50 3.69
C TRP A 146 -10.42 12.39 4.98
N LEU A 147 -9.84 12.86 6.09
CA LEU A 147 -10.47 12.83 7.41
C LEU A 147 -11.83 13.56 7.43
N ALA A 148 -11.91 14.69 6.73
CA ALA A 148 -13.16 15.44 6.57
C ALA A 148 -14.25 14.62 5.83
N LEU A 149 -13.87 13.80 4.85
CA LEU A 149 -14.80 12.98 4.06
C LEU A 149 -15.14 11.63 4.71
N ARG A 150 -14.24 11.03 5.51
CA ARG A 150 -14.52 9.83 6.31
C ARG A 150 -15.74 10.05 7.23
N THR A 151 -15.87 11.26 7.76
CA THR A 151 -16.98 11.66 8.65
C THR A 151 -18.28 11.97 7.89
N ALA A 152 -18.17 12.36 6.61
CA ALA A 152 -19.30 12.82 5.80
C ALA A 152 -20.02 11.68 5.04
N GLY A 153 -19.38 10.52 4.89
CA GLY A 153 -19.88 9.39 4.09
C GLY A 153 -20.99 8.54 4.72
N GLY A 154 -21.49 8.89 5.91
CA GLY A 154 -22.50 8.11 6.63
C GLY A 154 -23.91 8.17 6.05
N GLU A 155 -24.32 9.26 5.40
CA GLU A 155 -25.73 9.49 5.02
C GLU A 155 -25.88 10.42 3.80
N ALA A 156 -25.17 10.18 2.70
CA ALA A 156 -25.48 10.88 1.45
C ALA A 156 -26.53 10.08 0.66
N GLU A 157 -27.81 10.23 1.02
CA GLU A 157 -28.93 9.83 0.16
C GLU A 157 -28.86 10.63 -1.15
N TRP A 158 -28.41 10.00 -2.23
CA TRP A 158 -28.54 10.55 -3.57
C TRP A 158 -30.00 10.42 -4.00
N ASP A 159 -30.78 11.48 -3.77
CA ASP A 159 -32.14 11.59 -4.29
C ASP A 159 -32.08 11.77 -5.81
N VAL A 160 -32.17 10.67 -6.55
CA VAL A 160 -32.18 10.66 -8.01
C VAL A 160 -33.53 11.19 -8.48
N GLN A 161 -33.63 12.51 -8.65
CA GLN A 161 -34.73 13.07 -9.44
C GLN A 161 -34.61 12.56 -10.87
N THR A 162 -35.48 11.61 -11.20
CA THR A 162 -35.64 11.07 -12.54
C THR A 162 -36.32 12.14 -13.39
N GLU A 163 -35.55 12.98 -14.08
CA GLU A 163 -36.09 13.75 -15.20
C GLU A 163 -36.31 12.80 -16.38
N VAL A 164 -37.58 12.39 -16.51
CA VAL A 164 -38.09 11.68 -17.68
C VAL A 164 -38.10 12.65 -18.86
N LEU A 165 -37.37 12.29 -19.92
CA LEU A 165 -37.46 12.91 -21.25
C LEU A 165 -38.86 12.73 -21.86
#